data_AF-A0A6M0SCI3-F1
#
_entry.id   AF-A0A6M0SCI3-F1
#
_cell.length_a   1.000
_cell.length_b   1.000
_cell.length_c   1.000
_cell.angle_alpha   90.00
_cell.angle_beta   90.00
_cell.angle_gamma   90.00
#
_symmetry.space_group_name_H-M   'P 1'
#
loop_
_entity.id
_entity.type
_entity.pdbx_description
1 polymer ?
#
loop_
_entity_poly.entity_id
_entity_poly.type
_entity_poly.pdbx_seq_one_letter_code
_entity_poly.pdbx_strand_id
1 'polypeptide(L)'
;MERLLERVNRDLQLDISSLIRTVEEPRQTLVQLIAEISVDIEQLRQFIDHRIAQQPFAESAANAKDMPRDAEYKLKKHTHQVTKLRSSLLKLEAKVAEAKWVLARLGENSDSE
;
A
#
# COMPACT_ATOMS: atom_id res chain seq x y z
N MET A 1 -14.45 0.55 2.14
CA MET A 1 -13.28 1.40 1.88
C MET A 1 -12.56 1.78 3.18
N GLU A 2 -13.26 2.29 4.18
CA GLU A 2 -12.66 2.61 5.50
C GLU A 2 -11.88 1.44 6.09
N ARG A 3 -12.46 0.24 6.08
CA ARG A 3 -11.78 -1.00 6.50
C ARG A 3 -10.49 -1.33 5.72
N LEU A 4 -10.39 -0.98 4.43
CA LEU A 4 -9.17 -1.20 3.63
C LEU A 4 -8.07 -0.22 4.07
N LEU A 5 -8.42 1.06 4.23
CA LEU A 5 -7.46 2.08 4.65
C LEU A 5 -6.96 1.86 6.08
N GLU A 6 -7.81 1.33 6.97
CA GLU A 6 -7.43 0.92 8.32
C GLU A 6 -6.43 -0.23 8.31
N ARG A 7 -6.67 -1.28 7.50
CA ARG A 7 -5.74 -2.40 7.35
C ARG A 7 -4.41 -1.93 6.75
N VAL A 8 -4.45 -1.18 5.65
CA VAL A 8 -3.26 -0.56 5.05
C VAL A 8 -2.47 0.24 6.09
N ASN A 9 -3.14 1.04 6.92
CA ASN A 9 -2.46 1.82 7.96
C ASN A 9 -1.82 0.94 9.04
N ARG A 10 -2.50 -0.13 9.48
CA ARG A 10 -1.94 -1.10 10.42
C ARG A 10 -0.73 -1.81 9.82
N ASP A 11 -0.81 -2.25 8.58
CA ASP A 11 0.25 -2.98 7.90
C ASP A 11 1.47 -2.06 7.65
N LEU A 12 1.25 -0.76 7.42
CA LEU A 12 2.30 0.24 7.36
C LEU A 12 3.06 0.42 8.69
N GLN A 13 2.39 0.18 9.83
CA GLN A 13 2.99 0.28 11.16
C GLN A 13 3.69 -1.00 11.61
N LEU A 14 3.52 -2.11 10.88
CA LEU A 14 4.10 -3.40 11.23
C LEU A 14 5.64 -3.36 11.19
N ASP A 15 6.27 -3.82 12.26
CA ASP A 15 7.71 -4.04 12.34
C ASP A 15 8.01 -5.55 12.16
N ILE A 16 8.58 -5.90 11.00
CA ILE A 16 8.92 -7.28 10.64
C ILE A 16 9.97 -7.85 11.59
N SER A 17 10.96 -7.06 12.00
CA SER A 17 12.02 -7.51 12.91
C SER A 17 11.46 -7.83 14.29
N SER A 18 10.56 -6.99 14.80
CA SER A 18 9.86 -7.26 16.05
C SER A 18 9.01 -8.52 15.94
N LEU A 19 8.23 -8.65 14.87
CA LEU A 19 7.36 -9.81 14.64
C LEU A 19 8.14 -11.12 14.77
N ILE A 20 9.25 -11.26 14.05
CA ILE A 20 10.07 -12.47 14.01
C ILE A 20 10.61 -12.86 15.39
N ARG A 21 10.96 -11.88 16.24
CA ARG A 21 11.49 -12.15 17.58
C ARG A 21 10.43 -12.60 18.59
N THR A 22 9.17 -12.24 18.33
CA THR A 22 8.08 -12.40 19.30
C THR A 22 7.17 -13.58 19.06
N VAL A 23 7.14 -14.11 17.83
CA VAL A 23 6.24 -15.20 17.46
C VAL A 23 6.98 -16.54 17.46
N GLU A 24 6.27 -17.59 17.86
CA GLU A 24 6.79 -18.97 17.93
C GLU A 24 7.07 -19.55 16.54
N GLU A 25 6.20 -19.26 15.57
CA GLU A 25 6.32 -19.74 14.18
C GLU A 25 6.55 -18.58 13.19
N PRO A 26 7.73 -17.95 13.19
CA PRO A 26 7.98 -16.74 12.39
C PRO A 26 7.86 -16.99 10.89
N ARG A 27 8.20 -18.19 10.42
CA ARG A 27 8.07 -18.57 9.01
C ARG A 27 6.60 -18.57 8.55
N GLN A 28 5.74 -19.31 9.25
CA GLN A 28 4.32 -19.40 8.92
C GLN A 28 3.63 -18.03 9.06
N THR A 29 3.96 -17.29 10.11
CA THR A 29 3.45 -15.93 10.33
C THR A 29 3.81 -14.99 9.18
N LEU A 30 5.07 -15.02 8.71
CA LEU A 30 5.48 -14.18 7.57
C LEU A 30 4.81 -14.59 6.26
N VAL A 31 4.62 -15.88 6.00
CA VAL A 31 3.90 -16.36 4.82
C VAL A 31 2.47 -15.82 4.79
N GLN A 32 1.76 -15.92 5.92
CA GLN A 32 0.40 -15.41 6.03
C GLN A 32 0.35 -13.89 5.85
N LEU A 33 1.26 -13.17 6.52
CA LEU A 33 1.34 -11.71 6.42
C LEU A 33 1.63 -11.24 4.99
N ILE A 34 2.54 -11.90 4.27
CA ILE A 34 2.82 -11.62 2.86
C ILE A 34 1.55 -11.79 2.02
N ALA A 35 0.79 -12.86 2.24
CA ALA A 35 -0.44 -13.12 1.50
C ALA A 35 -1.49 -12.04 1.77
N GLU A 36 -1.72 -11.68 3.04
CA GLU A 36 -2.67 -10.66 3.45
C GLU A 36 -2.33 -9.28 2.89
N ILE A 37 -1.09 -8.83 3.07
CA ILE A 37 -0.65 -7.52 2.57
C ILE A 37 -0.67 -7.48 1.03
N SER A 38 -0.38 -8.59 0.34
CA SER A 38 -0.45 -8.65 -1.12
C SER A 38 -1.87 -8.44 -1.64
N VAL A 39 -2.89 -8.96 -0.94
CA VAL A 39 -4.30 -8.70 -1.25
C VAL A 39 -4.64 -7.22 -1.04
N ASP A 40 -4.20 -6.63 0.07
CA ASP A 40 -4.46 -5.22 0.37
C ASP A 40 -3.74 -4.27 -0.62
N ILE A 41 -2.55 -4.62 -1.11
CA ILE A 41 -1.86 -3.93 -2.21
C ILE A 41 -2.71 -3.93 -3.48
N GLU A 42 -3.22 -5.08 -3.88
CA GLU A 42 -4.03 -5.21 -5.10
C GLU A 42 -5.34 -4.40 -4.99
N GLN A 43 -6.02 -4.51 -3.84
CA GLN A 43 -7.24 -3.72 -3.57
C GLN A 43 -6.95 -2.21 -3.56
N LEU A 44 -5.81 -1.79 -2.99
CA LEU A 44 -5.40 -0.38 -2.97
C LEU A 44 -5.06 0.13 -4.37
N ARG A 45 -4.40 -0.70 -5.21
CA ARG A 45 -4.08 -0.36 -6.60
C ARG A 45 -5.36 -0.15 -7.42
N GLN A 46 -6.29 -1.09 -7.37
CA GLN A 46 -7.60 -0.97 -8.02
C GLN A 46 -8.36 0.28 -7.56
N PHE A 47 -8.30 0.59 -6.27
CA PHE A 47 -8.92 1.80 -5.74
C PHE A 47 -8.28 3.09 -6.27
N ILE A 48 -6.95 3.14 -6.33
CA ILE A 48 -6.22 4.28 -6.91
C ILE A 48 -6.60 4.46 -8.39
N ASP A 49 -6.62 3.38 -9.16
CA ASP A 49 -6.96 3.42 -10.59
C ASP A 49 -8.41 3.87 -10.79
N HIS A 50 -9.34 3.36 -9.99
CA HIS A 50 -10.73 3.80 -10.00
C HIS A 50 -10.87 5.29 -9.66
N ARG A 51 -10.13 5.79 -8.66
CA ARG A 51 -10.11 7.21 -8.29
C ARG A 51 -9.59 8.09 -9.42
N ILE A 52 -8.55 7.65 -10.12
CA ILE A 52 -8.00 8.37 -11.27
C ILE A 52 -9.01 8.38 -12.42
N ALA A 53 -9.62 7.24 -12.74
CA ALA A 53 -10.63 7.13 -13.80
C ALA A 53 -11.89 7.95 -13.51
N GLN A 54 -12.24 8.14 -12.24
CA GLN A 54 -13.36 8.98 -11.81
C GLN A 54 -13.06 10.49 -11.85
N GLN A 55 -11.86 10.93 -12.23
CA GLN A 55 -11.60 12.36 -12.42
C GLN A 55 -11.93 12.80 -13.86
N PRO A 56 -13.05 13.52 -14.10
CA PRO A 56 -13.41 14.05 -15.42
C PRO A 56 -12.53 15.23 -15.87
N PHE A 57 -11.41 15.52 -15.20
CA PHE A 57 -10.57 16.70 -15.44
C PHE A 57 -9.17 16.40 -15.98
N ALA A 58 -8.84 15.13 -16.27
CA ALA A 58 -7.55 14.79 -16.86
C ALA A 58 -7.33 15.48 -18.22
N GLU A 59 -8.40 15.75 -18.97
CA GLU A 59 -8.35 16.48 -20.24
C GLU A 59 -8.56 18.01 -20.08
N SER A 60 -9.29 18.46 -19.06
CA SER A 60 -9.59 19.89 -18.86
C SER A 60 -8.50 20.69 -18.13
N ALA A 61 -7.48 20.02 -17.56
CA ALA A 61 -6.34 20.68 -16.92
C ALA A 61 -5.46 21.49 -17.90
N ALA A 62 -5.59 21.25 -19.21
CA ALA A 62 -4.92 22.03 -20.25
C ALA A 62 -5.39 23.50 -20.29
N ASN A 63 -6.59 23.82 -19.76
CA ASN A 63 -7.16 25.17 -19.70
C ASN A 63 -7.33 25.66 -18.25
N ALA A 64 -6.30 25.50 -17.41
CA ALA A 64 -6.30 25.92 -16.01
C ALA A 64 -6.59 27.43 -15.77
N LYS A 65 -6.57 28.27 -16.82
CA LYS A 65 -6.86 29.71 -16.72
C LYS A 65 -8.32 30.03 -16.40
N ASP A 66 -9.27 29.14 -16.73
CA ASP A 66 -10.72 29.41 -16.59
C ASP A 66 -11.42 28.48 -15.58
N MET A 67 -10.66 27.71 -14.79
CA MET A 67 -11.25 26.80 -13.81
C MET A 67 -11.81 27.57 -12.61
N PRO A 68 -13.07 27.36 -12.21
CA PRO A 68 -13.60 27.93 -10.98
C PRO A 68 -12.75 27.50 -9.77
N ARG A 69 -12.48 28.42 -8.84
CA ARG A 69 -11.65 28.16 -7.64
C ARG A 69 -12.08 26.91 -6.86
N ASP A 70 -13.38 26.65 -6.79
CA ASP A 70 -13.92 25.47 -6.12
C ASP A 70 -13.56 24.15 -6.83
N ALA A 71 -13.54 24.16 -8.16
CA ALA A 71 -13.12 23.01 -8.96
C ALA A 71 -11.60 22.79 -8.85
N GLU A 72 -10.81 23.88 -8.85
CA GLU A 72 -9.36 23.83 -8.63
C GLU A 72 -9.02 23.26 -7.24
N TYR A 73 -9.71 23.72 -6.20
CA TYR A 73 -9.53 23.23 -4.84
C TYR A 73 -9.87 21.74 -4.71
N LYS A 74 -11.00 21.31 -5.28
CA LYS A 74 -11.40 19.88 -5.30
C LYS A 74 -10.39 19.03 -6.06
N LEU A 75 -9.87 19.52 -7.19
CA LEU A 75 -8.85 18.86 -7.98
C LEU A 75 -7.55 18.69 -7.17
N LYS A 76 -7.04 19.76 -6.56
CA LYS A 76 -5.84 19.71 -5.70
C LYS A 76 -6.02 18.73 -4.55
N LYS A 77 -7.17 18.75 -3.88
CA LYS A 77 -7.49 17.83 -2.78
C LYS A 77 -7.47 16.38 -3.25
N HIS A 78 -8.08 16.08 -4.40
CA HIS A 78 -8.10 14.73 -4.95
C HIS A 78 -6.71 14.24 -5.36
N THR A 79 -5.94 15.06 -6.08
CA THR A 79 -4.56 14.74 -6.49
C THR A 79 -3.69 14.46 -5.28
N HIS A 80 -3.83 15.24 -4.20
CA HIS A 80 -3.14 15.00 -2.94
C HIS A 80 -3.50 13.65 -2.31
N GLN A 81 -4.79 13.30 -2.31
CA GLN A 81 -5.25 12.01 -1.79
C GLN A 81 -4.68 10.83 -2.60
N VAL A 82 -4.74 10.88 -3.93
CA VAL A 82 -4.16 9.86 -4.80
C VAL A 82 -2.66 9.73 -4.58
N THR A 83 -1.95 10.84 -4.44
CA THR A 83 -0.50 10.85 -4.17
C THR A 83 -0.17 10.17 -2.85
N LYS A 84 -0.95 10.44 -1.79
CA LYS A 84 -0.81 9.75 -0.50
C LYS A 84 -1.04 8.24 -0.62
N LEU A 85 -2.10 7.83 -1.31
CA LEU A 85 -2.41 6.41 -1.51
C LEU A 85 -1.30 5.68 -2.29
N ARG A 86 -0.75 6.31 -3.33
CA ARG A 86 0.42 5.78 -4.06
C ARG A 86 1.65 5.63 -3.16
N SER A 87 1.92 6.61 -2.30
CA SER A 87 3.02 6.51 -1.33
C SER A 87 2.81 5.34 -0.36
N SER A 88 1.59 5.14 0.14
CA SER A 88 1.25 3.99 0.98
C SER A 88 1.43 2.67 0.24
N LEU A 89 1.00 2.60 -1.02
CA LEU A 89 1.17 1.41 -1.87
C LEU A 89 2.65 1.01 -1.99
N LEU A 90 3.52 1.97 -2.34
CA LEU A 90 4.97 1.72 -2.46
C LEU A 90 5.59 1.22 -1.15
N LYS A 91 5.14 1.76 -0.01
CA LYS A 91 5.62 1.32 1.31
C LYS A 91 5.16 -0.10 1.65
N LEU A 92 3.93 -0.48 1.29
CA LEU A 92 3.46 -1.85 1.47
C LEU A 92 4.21 -2.83 0.57
N GLU A 93 4.45 -2.47 -0.69
CA GLU A 93 5.26 -3.28 -1.62
C GLU A 93 6.68 -3.51 -1.07
N ALA A 94 7.30 -2.46 -0.51
CA ALA A 94 8.60 -2.59 0.15
C ALA A 94 8.56 -3.52 1.37
N LYS A 95 7.52 -3.47 2.20
CA LYS A 95 7.34 -4.39 3.34
C LYS A 95 7.18 -5.84 2.89
N VAL A 96 6.41 -6.10 1.82
CA VAL A 96 6.28 -7.44 1.27
C VAL A 96 7.63 -7.95 0.75
N ALA A 97 8.42 -7.08 0.10
CA ALA A 97 9.76 -7.44 -0.35
C ALA A 97 10.69 -7.78 0.83
N GLU A 98 10.67 -6.97 1.90
CA GLU A 98 11.41 -7.22 3.13
C GLU A 98 10.99 -8.56 3.76
N ALA A 99 9.68 -8.80 3.93
CA ALA A 99 9.17 -10.04 4.52
C ALA A 99 9.58 -11.27 3.70
N LYS A 100 9.53 -11.21 2.37
CA LYS A 100 10.01 -12.27 1.47
C LYS A 100 11.51 -12.52 1.61
N TRP A 101 12.29 -11.45 1.70
CA TRP A 101 13.74 -11.52 1.89
C TRP A 101 14.13 -12.16 3.23
N VAL A 102 13.39 -11.87 4.30
CA VAL A 102 13.59 -12.53 5.60
C VAL A 102 13.13 -13.99 5.55
N LEU A 103 11.97 -14.26 4.96
CA LEU A 103 11.42 -15.61 4.85
C LEU A 103 12.39 -16.57 4.14
N ALA A 104 13.03 -16.12 3.06
CA ALA A 104 14.06 -16.91 2.36
C ALA A 104 15.22 -17.31 3.29
N ARG A 105 15.69 -16.39 4.14
CA ARG A 105 16.78 -16.64 5.10
C ARG A 105 16.39 -17.56 6.24
N LEU A 106 15.15 -17.50 6.70
CA LEU A 106 14.65 -18.46 7.69
C LEU A 106 14.60 -19.89 7.12
N GLY A 107 14.31 -20.03 5.82
CA GLY A 107 14.36 -21.31 5.11
C GLY A 107 15.77 -21.86 4.95
N GLU A 108 16.74 -21.02 4.54
CA GLU A 108 18.15 -21.42 4.40
C GLU A 108 18.75 -21.96 5.71
N ASN A 109 18.35 -21.40 6.86
CA ASN A 109 18.80 -21.87 8.18
C ASN A 109 18.12 -23.16 8.67
N SER A 110 17.07 -23.63 7.97
CA SER A 110 16.34 -24.86 8.34
C SER A 110 16.81 -26.09 7.56
N ASP A 111 17.54 -25.92 6.46
CA ASP A 111 18.09 -27.00 5.62
C ASP A 111 19.55 -27.38 6.00
N SER A 112 20.01 -26.98 7.19
CA SER A 112 21.33 -27.32 7.74
C SER A 112 21.30 -28.41 8.83
N GLU A 113 20.27 -29.27 8.83
CA GLU A 113 20.26 -30.55 9.57
C GLU A 113 20.36 -31.75 8.63
#